data_AF-A0A924TMY3-F1
#
_entry.id   AF-A0A924TMY3-F1
#
_cell.length_a   1.000
_cell.length_b   1.000
_cell.length_c   1.000
_cell.angle_alpha   90.00
_cell.angle_beta   90.00
_cell.angle_gamma   90.00
#
_symmetry.space_group_name_H-M   'P 1'
#
loop_
_entity.id
_entity.type
_entity.pdbx_description
1 polymer ?
#
loop_
_entity_poly.entity_id
_entity_poly.type
_entity_poly.pdbx_seq_one_letter_code
_entity_poly.pdbx_strand_id
1 'polypeptide(L)'
;LDQTNTNKAMSLLQAFINTHPTSPKVKEANELMDQCREKLELKEYKSAELYYNLGYYKAAAIAFATISENFPDSKSADQYKLLVIKSYFKYAELSYEEKQKERYEKVLTECADFAERFTTSKFLGEVNKYKSQSNNFLKPQQNEQAKKTL
;
A
#
# COMPACT_ATOMS: atom_id res chain seq x y z
N LEU A 1 1.77 18.53 11.60
CA LEU A 1 0.54 17.70 11.64
C LEU A 1 -0.64 18.37 10.93
N ASP A 2 -0.45 19.18 9.89
CA ASP A 2 -1.57 19.82 9.17
C ASP A 2 -1.27 19.80 7.66
N GLN A 3 -2.23 19.33 6.85
CA GLN A 3 -2.18 19.33 5.38
C GLN A 3 -3.18 20.34 4.79
N THR A 4 -3.96 21.03 5.64
CA THR A 4 -5.04 21.94 5.23
C THR A 4 -4.56 22.96 4.22
N ASN A 5 -3.36 23.50 4.40
CA ASN A 5 -2.81 24.49 3.48
C ASN A 5 -2.43 23.91 2.12
N THR A 6 -1.85 22.70 2.06
CA THR A 6 -1.51 22.04 0.78
C THR A 6 -2.78 21.65 0.02
N ASN A 7 -3.77 21.10 0.71
CA ASN A 7 -5.05 20.72 0.10
C ASN A 7 -5.80 21.95 -0.40
N LYS A 8 -5.82 23.05 0.39
CA LYS A 8 -6.38 24.33 -0.05
C LYS A 8 -5.66 24.88 -1.29
N ALA A 9 -4.32 24.84 -1.30
CA ALA A 9 -3.54 25.30 -2.45
C ALA A 9 -3.88 24.50 -3.71
N MET A 10 -3.96 23.17 -3.62
CA MET A 10 -4.38 22.32 -4.74
C MET A 10 -5.80 22.64 -5.21
N SER A 11 -6.76 22.83 -4.30
CA SER A 11 -8.12 23.20 -4.67
C SER A 11 -8.19 24.54 -5.39
N LEU A 12 -7.41 25.53 -4.98
CA LEU A 12 -7.34 26.84 -5.63
C LEU A 12 -6.68 26.75 -7.01
N LEU A 13 -5.61 25.97 -7.15
CA LEU A 13 -4.95 25.72 -8.44
C LEU A 13 -5.90 25.02 -9.42
N GLN A 14 -6.61 23.99 -8.95
CA GLN A 14 -7.60 23.29 -9.77
C GLN A 14 -8.75 24.22 -10.19
N ALA A 15 -9.24 25.06 -9.28
CA ALA A 15 -10.26 26.05 -9.60
C ALA A 15 -9.75 27.03 -10.68
N PHE A 16 -8.52 27.53 -10.55
CA PHE A 16 -7.89 28.40 -11.54
C PHE A 16 -7.78 27.73 -12.93
N ILE A 17 -7.35 26.47 -12.97
CA ILE A 17 -7.25 25.71 -14.24
C ILE A 17 -8.62 25.55 -14.88
N ASN A 18 -9.64 25.21 -14.08
CA ASN A 18 -11.01 25.01 -14.57
C ASN A 18 -11.64 26.31 -15.07
N THR A 19 -11.38 27.46 -14.42
CA THR A 19 -11.94 28.76 -14.81
C THR A 19 -11.16 29.43 -15.94
N HIS A 20 -9.86 29.14 -16.09
CA HIS A 20 -8.99 29.76 -17.09
C HIS A 20 -8.16 28.73 -17.88
N PRO A 21 -8.79 27.79 -18.60
CA PRO A 21 -8.10 26.66 -19.22
C PRO A 21 -7.12 27.04 -20.34
N THR A 22 -7.28 28.22 -20.95
CA THR A 22 -6.39 28.73 -22.01
C THR A 22 -5.31 29.68 -21.49
N SER A 23 -5.25 29.91 -20.18
CA SER A 23 -4.26 30.80 -19.59
C SER A 23 -2.84 30.24 -19.78
N PRO A 24 -1.85 31.07 -20.11
CA PRO A 24 -0.45 30.63 -20.19
C PRO A 24 0.08 30.08 -18.85
N LYS A 25 -0.58 30.41 -17.74
CA LYS A 25 -0.22 29.93 -16.40
C LYS A 25 -0.78 28.54 -16.06
N VAL A 26 -1.61 27.93 -16.91
CA VAL A 26 -2.15 26.59 -16.66
C VAL A 26 -1.03 25.55 -16.52
N LYS A 27 0.03 25.68 -17.34
CA LYS A 27 1.19 24.79 -17.25
C LYS A 27 1.86 24.86 -15.88
N GLU A 28 2.15 26.08 -15.42
CA GLU A 28 2.75 26.33 -14.10
C GLU A 28 1.83 25.84 -12.96
N ALA A 29 0.53 26.06 -13.09
CA ALA A 29 -0.45 25.60 -12.10
C ALA A 29 -0.48 24.06 -11.98
N ASN A 30 -0.41 23.33 -13.10
CA ASN A 30 -0.31 21.88 -13.11
C ASN A 30 1.01 21.41 -12.46
N GLU A 31 2.13 22.03 -12.79
CA GLU A 31 3.44 21.70 -12.18
C GLU A 31 3.42 21.90 -10.65
N LEU A 32 2.79 22.97 -10.17
CA LEU A 32 2.62 23.21 -8.73
C LEU A 32 1.67 22.19 -8.07
N MET A 33 0.61 21.77 -8.77
CA MET A 33 -0.27 20.72 -8.29
C MET A 33 0.48 19.39 -8.14
N ASP A 34 1.30 19.00 -9.12
CA ASP A 34 2.10 17.78 -9.07
C ASP A 34 3.07 17.81 -7.89
N GLN A 35 3.77 18.92 -7.67
CA GLN A 35 4.66 19.09 -6.51
C GLN A 35 3.90 18.97 -5.17
N CYS A 36 2.69 19.52 -5.10
CA CYS A 36 1.85 19.39 -3.91
C CYS A 36 1.45 17.93 -3.67
N ARG A 37 1.08 17.19 -4.73
CA ARG A 37 0.72 15.76 -4.65
C ARG A 37 1.91 14.91 -4.22
N GLU A 38 3.08 15.09 -4.83
CA GLU A 38 4.32 14.38 -4.44
C GLU A 38 4.67 14.61 -2.96
N LYS A 39 4.48 15.84 -2.47
CA LYS A 39 4.73 16.17 -1.06
C LYS A 39 3.74 15.49 -0.10
N LEU A 40 2.47 15.38 -0.49
CA LEU A 40 1.45 14.70 0.30
C LEU A 40 1.70 13.19 0.33
N GLU A 41 1.98 12.61 -0.83
CA GLU A 41 2.32 11.19 -0.98
C GLU A 41 3.53 10.80 -0.12
N LEU A 42 4.63 11.55 -0.23
CA LEU A 42 5.84 11.32 0.57
C LEU A 42 5.56 11.41 2.08
N LYS A 43 4.68 12.32 2.49
CA LYS A 43 4.30 12.47 3.89
C LYS A 43 3.51 11.26 4.39
N GLU A 44 2.55 10.77 3.61
CA GLU A 44 1.78 9.58 3.96
C GLU A 44 2.67 8.33 3.98
N TYR A 45 3.59 8.20 3.01
CA TYR A 45 4.61 7.16 3.00
C TYR A 45 5.43 7.15 4.29
N LYS A 46 5.96 8.30 4.72
CA LYS A 46 6.72 8.41 5.97
C LYS A 46 5.89 8.04 7.20
N SER A 47 4.59 8.33 7.19
CA SER A 47 3.69 7.93 8.28
C SER A 47 3.49 6.42 8.32
N ALA A 48 3.29 5.79 7.15
CA ALA A 48 3.14 4.34 7.04
C ALA A 48 4.46 3.61 7.40
N GLU A 49 5.60 4.13 6.94
CA GLU A 49 6.93 3.66 7.29
C GLU A 49 7.21 3.77 8.79
N LEU A 50 6.79 4.86 9.44
CA LEU A 50 6.87 4.99 10.90
C LEU A 50 6.08 3.88 11.62
N TYR A 51 4.84 3.61 11.20
CA TYR A 51 4.08 2.49 11.77
C TYR A 51 4.81 1.16 11.60
N TYR A 52 5.41 0.93 10.43
CA TYR A 52 6.18 -0.29 10.17
C TYR A 52 7.38 -0.41 11.12
N ASN A 53 8.17 0.67 11.24
CA ASN A 53 9.37 0.71 12.05
C ASN A 53 9.09 0.57 13.56
N LEU A 54 7.92 1.04 14.02
CA LEU A 54 7.46 0.87 15.40
C LEU A 54 6.82 -0.51 15.66
N GLY A 55 6.74 -1.37 14.65
CA GLY A 55 6.15 -2.70 14.77
C GLY A 55 4.61 -2.72 14.74
N TYR A 56 3.97 -1.60 14.44
CA TYR A 56 2.51 -1.51 14.23
C TYR A 56 2.13 -1.99 12.82
N TYR A 57 2.49 -3.24 12.50
CA TYR A 57 2.44 -3.78 11.15
C TYR A 57 1.05 -3.78 10.51
N LYS A 58 -0.02 -4.02 11.28
CA LYS A 58 -1.39 -3.90 10.76
C LYS A 58 -1.70 -2.46 10.34
N ALA A 59 -1.34 -1.48 11.17
CA ALA A 59 -1.55 -0.07 10.87
C ALA A 59 -0.69 0.37 9.68
N ALA A 60 0.55 -0.11 9.59
CA ALA A 60 1.42 0.12 8.44
C ALA A 60 0.80 -0.42 7.14
N ALA A 61 0.29 -1.66 7.15
CA ALA A 61 -0.35 -2.26 5.99
C ALA A 61 -1.55 -1.44 5.51
N ILE A 62 -2.41 -0.99 6.44
CA ILE A 62 -3.56 -0.15 6.11
C ILE A 62 -3.08 1.20 5.57
N ALA A 63 -2.11 1.85 6.22
CA ALA A 63 -1.60 3.14 5.78
C ALA A 63 -0.97 3.07 4.39
N PHE A 64 -0.18 2.03 4.08
CA PHE A 64 0.37 1.84 2.73
C PHE A 64 -0.73 1.58 1.69
N ALA A 65 -1.80 0.86 2.04
CA ALA A 65 -2.93 0.65 1.15
C ALA A 65 -3.68 1.97 0.86
N THR A 66 -3.88 2.81 1.89
CA THR A 66 -4.50 4.13 1.75
C THR A 66 -3.70 5.06 0.84
N ILE A 67 -2.36 4.99 0.84
CA ILE A 67 -1.55 5.77 -0.12
C ILE A 67 -1.91 5.38 -1.56
N SER A 68 -2.06 4.09 -1.86
CA SER A 68 -2.45 3.63 -3.20
C SER A 68 -3.87 4.07 -3.60
N GLU A 69 -4.76 4.29 -2.63
CA GLU A 69 -6.11 4.82 -2.86
C GLU A 69 -6.09 6.34 -3.11
N ASN A 70 -5.28 7.07 -2.35
CA ASN A 70 -5.13 8.52 -2.45
C ASN A 70 -4.32 8.96 -3.69
N PHE A 71 -3.38 8.12 -4.13
CA PHE A 71 -2.46 8.39 -5.24
C PHE A 71 -2.45 7.22 -6.25
N PRO A 72 -3.56 6.96 -6.95
CA PRO A 72 -3.70 5.80 -7.84
C PRO A 72 -2.80 5.87 -9.09
N ASP A 73 -2.32 7.06 -9.44
CA ASP A 73 -1.38 7.37 -10.53
C ASP A 73 0.08 7.44 -10.05
N SER A 74 0.36 7.11 -8.78
CA SER A 74 1.72 7.07 -8.27
C SER A 74 2.59 6.10 -9.05
N LYS A 75 3.78 6.56 -9.41
CA LYS A 75 4.84 5.72 -10.02
C LYS A 75 5.36 4.64 -9.05
N SER A 76 5.04 4.76 -7.76
CA SER A 76 5.45 3.86 -6.68
C SER A 76 4.31 2.92 -6.23
N ALA A 77 3.20 2.85 -6.96
CA ALA A 77 2.03 2.06 -6.58
C ALA A 77 2.36 0.58 -6.34
N ASP A 78 3.23 -0.02 -7.15
CA ASP A 78 3.69 -1.40 -6.97
C ASP A 78 4.55 -1.53 -5.69
N GLN A 79 5.46 -0.58 -5.42
CA GLN A 79 6.22 -0.54 -4.18
C GLN A 79 5.30 -0.45 -2.94
N TYR A 80 4.26 0.39 -2.96
CA TYR A 80 3.32 0.46 -1.84
C TYR A 80 2.56 -0.85 -1.65
N LYS A 81 2.13 -1.50 -2.73
CA LYS A 81 1.48 -2.80 -2.64
C LYS A 81 2.41 -3.88 -2.06
N LEU A 82 3.70 -3.86 -2.44
CA LEU A 82 4.70 -4.72 -1.82
C LEU A 82 4.84 -4.42 -0.31
N LEU A 83 4.84 -3.16 0.10
CA LEU A 83 4.93 -2.79 1.51
C LEU A 83 3.68 -3.21 2.30
N VAL A 84 2.49 -3.20 1.70
CA VAL A 84 1.28 -3.82 2.27
C VAL A 84 1.51 -5.31 2.55
N ILE A 85 2.02 -6.06 1.56
CA ILE A 85 2.34 -7.49 1.69
C ILE A 85 3.34 -7.73 2.81
N LYS A 86 4.46 -6.98 2.83
CA LYS A 86 5.50 -7.06 3.86
C LYS A 86 4.94 -6.81 5.26
N SER A 87 4.08 -5.81 5.38
CA SER A 87 3.45 -5.42 6.64
C SER A 87 2.49 -6.51 7.13
N TYR A 88 1.60 -7.02 6.28
CA TYR A 88 0.72 -8.12 6.68
C TYR A 88 1.49 -9.42 6.98
N PHE A 89 2.59 -9.69 6.29
CA PHE A 89 3.44 -10.84 6.58
C PHE A 89 4.07 -10.73 7.98
N LYS A 90 4.63 -9.56 8.33
CA LYS A 90 5.16 -9.33 9.68
C LYS A 90 4.07 -9.33 10.74
N TYR A 91 2.90 -8.79 10.42
CA TYR A 91 1.75 -8.88 11.30
C TYR A 91 1.38 -10.34 11.57
N ALA A 92 1.29 -11.18 10.53
CA ALA A 92 1.03 -12.61 10.65
C ALA A 92 2.10 -13.30 11.49
N GLU A 93 3.39 -13.15 11.16
CA GLU A 93 4.52 -13.78 11.84
C GLU A 93 4.52 -13.55 13.36
N LEU A 94 4.20 -12.32 13.80
CA LEU A 94 4.19 -11.94 15.22
C LEU A 94 2.83 -12.15 15.92
N SER A 95 1.91 -12.87 15.28
CA SER A 95 0.59 -13.17 15.85
C SER A 95 0.59 -14.42 16.71
N TYR A 96 -0.40 -14.53 17.60
CA TYR A 96 -0.77 -15.82 18.18
C TYR A 96 -1.19 -16.81 17.09
N GLU A 97 -0.83 -18.08 17.27
CA GLU A 97 -1.03 -19.17 16.29
C GLU A 97 -2.48 -19.23 15.75
N GLU A 98 -3.46 -19.08 16.64
CA GLU A 98 -4.89 -19.05 16.30
C GLU A 98 -5.28 -17.95 15.29
N LYS A 99 -4.48 -16.87 15.21
CA LYS A 99 -4.68 -15.76 14.26
C LYS A 99 -3.70 -15.80 13.08
N GLN A 100 -2.62 -16.58 13.17
CA GLN A 100 -1.60 -16.65 12.13
C GLN A 100 -2.20 -17.14 10.82
N LYS A 101 -3.05 -18.18 10.85
CA LYS A 101 -3.69 -18.76 9.67
C LYS A 101 -4.42 -17.70 8.81
N GLU A 102 -5.41 -17.03 9.41
CA GLU A 102 -6.20 -15.97 8.75
C GLU A 102 -5.30 -14.84 8.21
N ARG A 103 -4.27 -14.47 8.96
CA ARG A 103 -3.37 -13.37 8.58
C ARG A 103 -2.44 -13.76 7.43
N TYR A 104 -1.96 -15.01 7.37
CA TYR A 104 -1.20 -15.50 6.22
C TYR A 104 -2.08 -15.70 4.98
N GLU A 105 -3.36 -16.08 5.14
CA GLU A 105 -4.33 -16.08 4.04
C GLU A 105 -4.50 -14.67 3.46
N LYS A 106 -4.58 -13.64 4.31
CA LYS A 106 -4.59 -12.24 3.86
C LYS A 106 -3.33 -11.89 3.06
N VAL A 107 -2.14 -12.32 3.48
CA VAL A 107 -0.90 -12.12 2.70
C VAL A 107 -1.02 -12.75 1.30
N LEU A 108 -1.60 -13.95 1.20
CA LEU A 108 -1.79 -14.61 -0.10
C LEU A 108 -2.76 -13.85 -1.00
N THR A 109 -3.85 -13.31 -0.45
CA THR A 109 -4.77 -12.43 -1.18
C THR A 109 -4.05 -11.20 -1.72
N GLU A 110 -3.25 -10.53 -0.89
CA GLU A 110 -2.49 -9.36 -1.32
C GLU A 110 -1.43 -9.69 -2.38
N CYS A 111 -0.78 -10.86 -2.29
CA CYS A 111 0.15 -11.34 -3.30
C CYS A 111 -0.55 -11.63 -4.64
N ALA A 112 -1.76 -12.18 -4.60
CA ALA A 112 -2.56 -12.44 -5.80
C ALA A 112 -2.96 -11.12 -6.49
N ASP A 113 -3.48 -10.15 -5.72
CA ASP A 113 -3.83 -8.83 -6.23
C ASP A 113 -2.60 -8.11 -6.83
N PHE A 114 -1.44 -8.23 -6.18
CA PHE A 114 -0.20 -7.68 -6.75
C PHE A 114 0.13 -8.32 -8.10
N ALA A 115 0.09 -9.65 -8.20
CA ALA A 115 0.48 -10.36 -9.42
C ALA A 115 -0.48 -10.07 -10.59
N GLU A 116 -1.76 -9.85 -10.30
CA GLU A 116 -2.76 -9.45 -11.28
C GLU A 116 -2.55 -8.02 -11.78
N ARG A 117 -2.31 -7.07 -10.87
CA ARG A 117 -2.22 -5.64 -11.19
C ARG A 117 -0.87 -5.21 -11.73
N PHE A 118 0.21 -5.88 -11.32
CA PHE A 118 1.59 -5.46 -11.57
C PHE A 118 2.41 -6.55 -12.25
N THR A 119 1.90 -7.07 -13.38
CA THR A 119 2.45 -8.20 -14.14
C THR A 119 3.87 -8.00 -14.67
N THR A 120 4.35 -6.76 -14.76
CA THR A 120 5.70 -6.40 -15.23
C THR A 120 6.57 -5.80 -14.12
N SER A 121 6.10 -5.77 -12.88
CA SER A 121 6.87 -5.17 -11.78
C SER A 121 8.13 -5.99 -11.46
N LYS A 122 9.23 -5.28 -11.23
CA LYS A 122 10.49 -5.83 -10.73
C LYS A 122 10.35 -6.53 -9.38
N PHE A 123 9.30 -6.23 -8.63
CA PHE A 123 9.06 -6.80 -7.29
C PHE A 123 8.37 -8.16 -7.30
N LEU A 124 7.92 -8.68 -8.46
CA LEU A 124 7.27 -9.98 -8.55
C LEU A 124 8.08 -11.11 -7.91
N GLY A 125 9.41 -11.10 -8.08
CA GLY A 125 10.28 -12.09 -7.45
C GLY A 125 10.22 -12.04 -5.92
N GLU A 126 10.09 -10.86 -5.33
CA GLU A 126 9.97 -10.68 -3.88
C GLU A 126 8.57 -11.05 -3.38
N VAL A 127 7.52 -10.65 -4.10
CA VAL A 127 6.13 -11.04 -3.80
C VAL A 127 5.97 -12.56 -3.81
N ASN A 128 6.58 -13.24 -4.78
CA ASN A 128 6.57 -14.69 -4.84
C ASN A 128 7.25 -15.36 -3.64
N LYS A 129 8.30 -14.74 -3.07
CA LYS A 129 8.92 -15.25 -1.83
C LYS A 129 7.94 -15.21 -0.67
N TYR A 130 7.25 -14.09 -0.46
CA TYR A 130 6.22 -13.99 0.59
C TYR A 130 5.07 -14.96 0.35
N LYS A 131 4.60 -15.10 -0.89
CA LYS A 131 3.59 -16.10 -1.26
C LYS A 131 4.03 -17.52 -0.91
N SER A 132 5.26 -17.90 -1.22
CA SER A 132 5.80 -19.23 -0.90
C SER A 132 5.95 -19.46 0.60
N GLN A 133 6.44 -18.46 1.33
CA GLN A 133 6.59 -18.54 2.80
C GLN A 133 5.23 -18.70 3.49
N SER A 134 4.23 -17.88 3.12
CA SER A 134 2.87 -17.98 3.64
C SER A 134 2.24 -19.34 3.34
N ASN A 135 2.39 -19.86 2.11
CA ASN A 135 1.88 -21.20 1.78
C ASN A 135 2.55 -22.31 2.60
N ASN A 136 3.87 -22.22 2.82
CA ASN A 136 4.58 -23.21 3.62
C ASN A 136 4.14 -23.20 5.08
N PHE A 137 3.80 -22.03 5.62
CA PHE A 137 3.21 -21.92 6.95
C PHE A 137 1.83 -22.58 7.03
N LEU A 138 0.99 -22.43 5.99
CA LEU A 138 -0.38 -22.95 5.98
C LEU A 138 -0.50 -24.47 5.75
N LYS A 139 0.47 -25.10 5.07
CA LYS A 139 0.44 -26.54 4.73
C LYS A 139 0.26 -27.47 5.95
N PRO A 140 1.02 -27.34 7.05
CA PRO A 140 0.84 -28.18 8.23
C PRO A 140 -0.56 -28.07 8.85
N GLN A 141 -1.13 -26.86 8.89
CA GLN A 141 -2.44 -26.60 9.53
C GLN A 141 -3.61 -27.19 8.74
N GLN A 142 -3.51 -27.23 7.41
CA GLN A 142 -4.51 -27.88 6.56
C GLN A 142 -4.55 -29.40 6.79
N ASN A 143 -3.39 -30.02 6.99
CA ASN A 143 -3.28 -31.45 7.25
C ASN A 143 -3.83 -31.85 8.63
N GLU A 144 -3.73 -31.00 9.64
CA GLU A 144 -4.31 -31.25 10.97
C GLU A 144 -5.83 -31.06 11.00
N GLN A 145 -6.37 -30.06 10.31
CA GLN A 145 -7.82 -29.88 10.21
C GLN A 145 -8.49 -31.04 9.43
N ALA A 146 -7.86 -31.52 8.37
CA ALA A 146 -8.34 -32.69 7.62
C ALA A 146 -8.42 -33.96 8.49
N LYS A 147 -7.50 -34.12 9.45
CA LYS A 147 -7.49 -35.27 10.38
C LYS A 147 -8.54 -35.19 11.50
N LYS A 148 -8.93 -33.98 11.92
CA LYS A 148 -9.96 -33.79 12.97
C LYS A 148 -11.40 -33.92 12.45
N THR A 149 -11.57 -33.92 11.13
CA THR A 149 -12.90 -33.97 10.47
C THR A 149 -13.26 -35.40 10.01
N LEU A 150 -12.35 -36.37 10.19
CA LEU A 150 -12.54 -37.80 9.99
C LEU A 150 -12.76 -38.49 11.34
#